data_AF-A0A520CHN9-F1
#
_entry.id   AF-A0A520CHN9-F1
#
_cell.length_a   1.000
_cell.length_b   1.000
_cell.length_c   1.000
_cell.angle_alpha   90.00
_cell.angle_beta   90.00
_cell.angle_gamma   90.00
#
_symmetry.space_group_name_H-M   'P 1'
#
loop_
_entity.id
_entity.type
_entity.pdbx_description
1 polymer ?
#
loop_
_entity_poly.entity_id
_entity_poly.type
_entity_poly.pdbx_seq_one_letter_code
_entity_poly.pdbx_strand_id
1 'polypeptide(L)'
;MRQQIDQAINFCIEALNNKIEGSQEANGNSEYVLAVLNDIKKLPYQGRNLGIGDFGYDDYRSRFEDTSKQFGERPITYSLSWKNALLTLFDFANYNEPKMLEFAQKIVNDDIIFNHVLKHIITNCIVEGDIPKAEMFIPKFKTTHIFREQDNLDMGYLIILKHYAIKGDDKNFFKYFKQSKPAINKTEVTDAKDLLVKNYAKNNGIEQTISLCQHKNLGSKFYLDALLAFVEQGKYQELKIMFEKYPELKQPELETELIVLSGAYLKAKKFNFQIDDDFEYLFERALKVDRKIRWGDAKLQDSILMDLGRASEENKERVSRCRKAIKANWLKKGLVIK
;
A
#
# COMPACT_ATOMS: atom_id res chain seq x y z
N MET A 1 -35.15 5.62 0.77
CA MET A 1 -33.71 5.27 0.75
C MET A 1 -32.88 6.06 1.75
N ARG A 2 -32.75 7.41 1.67
CA ARG A 2 -31.88 8.18 2.61
C ARG A 2 -32.19 7.93 4.09
N GLN A 3 -33.47 7.99 4.48
CA GLN A 3 -33.90 7.69 5.85
C GLN A 3 -33.53 6.26 6.30
N GLN A 4 -33.61 5.28 5.39
CA GLN A 4 -33.24 3.89 5.70
C GLN A 4 -31.73 3.76 5.92
N ILE A 5 -30.93 4.48 5.14
CA ILE A 5 -29.47 4.54 5.31
C ILE A 5 -29.11 5.18 6.66
N ASP A 6 -29.76 6.28 7.03
CA ASP A 6 -29.51 6.96 8.31
C ASP A 6 -29.88 6.06 9.50
N GLN A 7 -30.99 5.33 9.38
CA GLN A 7 -31.39 4.34 10.37
C GLN A 7 -30.36 3.20 10.46
N ALA A 8 -29.87 2.71 9.32
CA ALA A 8 -28.83 1.66 9.29
C ALA A 8 -27.51 2.14 9.91
N ILE A 9 -27.11 3.39 9.65
CA ILE A 9 -25.96 4.05 10.28
C ILE A 9 -26.14 4.08 11.80
N ASN A 10 -27.32 4.48 12.30
CA ASN A 10 -27.60 4.50 13.73
C ASN A 10 -27.53 3.09 14.34
N PHE A 11 -28.02 2.05 13.65
CA PHE A 11 -27.88 0.67 14.11
C PHE A 11 -26.43 0.18 14.12
N CYS A 12 -25.59 0.60 13.15
CA CYS A 12 -24.16 0.33 13.21
C CYS A 12 -23.52 0.99 14.45
N ILE A 13 -23.85 2.25 14.74
CA ILE A 13 -23.33 2.98 15.90
C ILE A 13 -23.80 2.35 17.21
N GLU A 14 -25.08 1.96 17.29
CA GLU A 14 -25.63 1.23 18.44
C GLU A 14 -24.85 -0.07 18.68
N ALA A 15 -24.62 -0.85 17.62
CA ALA A 15 -23.84 -2.09 17.73
C ALA A 15 -22.41 -1.83 18.25
N LEU A 16 -21.74 -0.80 17.72
CA LEU A 16 -20.40 -0.40 18.14
C LEU A 16 -20.34 0.09 19.58
N ASN A 17 -21.44 0.63 20.12
CA ASN A 17 -21.56 0.98 21.52
C ASN A 17 -21.92 -0.22 22.42
N ASN A 18 -22.47 -1.30 21.85
CA ASN A 18 -22.87 -2.54 22.54
C ASN A 18 -21.89 -3.69 22.27
N LYS A 19 -20.59 -3.38 22.31
CA LYS A 19 -19.52 -4.37 22.18
C LYS A 19 -19.45 -5.27 23.41
N ILE A 20 -19.25 -6.56 23.21
CA ILE A 20 -19.05 -7.52 24.29
C ILE A 20 -17.67 -7.26 24.92
N GLU A 21 -17.64 -7.04 26.23
CA GLU A 21 -16.41 -6.74 26.97
C GLU A 21 -15.36 -7.84 26.77
N GLY A 22 -14.11 -7.45 26.49
CA GLY A 22 -13.01 -8.38 26.22
C GLY A 22 -13.09 -9.09 24.86
N SER A 23 -14.07 -8.78 24.00
CA SER A 23 -14.25 -9.41 22.69
C SER A 23 -14.24 -8.37 21.55
N GLN A 24 -14.11 -8.85 20.31
CA GLN A 24 -14.36 -8.06 19.10
C GLN A 24 -15.82 -8.13 18.65
N GLU A 25 -16.63 -8.93 19.32
CA GLU A 25 -18.05 -9.09 19.00
C GLU A 25 -18.88 -7.89 19.46
N ALA A 26 -19.85 -7.52 18.64
CA ALA A 26 -20.72 -6.37 18.85
C ALA A 26 -22.13 -6.71 18.35
N ASN A 27 -23.11 -6.51 19.22
CA ASN A 27 -24.50 -6.90 18.98
C ASN A 27 -25.33 -5.69 18.55
N GLY A 28 -26.05 -5.84 17.44
CA GLY A 28 -27.01 -4.85 16.96
C GLY A 28 -27.92 -5.43 15.90
N ASN A 29 -28.75 -4.58 15.30
CA ASN A 29 -29.73 -5.00 14.30
C ASN A 29 -29.07 -5.29 12.93
N SER A 30 -28.33 -6.39 12.86
CA SER A 30 -27.56 -6.75 11.67
C SER A 30 -28.44 -7.11 10.48
N GLU A 31 -29.61 -7.69 10.72
CA GLU A 31 -30.60 -8.01 9.68
C GLU A 31 -31.04 -6.75 8.94
N TYR A 32 -31.40 -5.68 9.67
CA TYR A 32 -31.80 -4.42 9.06
C TYR A 32 -30.65 -3.79 8.26
N VAL A 33 -29.44 -3.75 8.84
CA VAL A 33 -28.28 -3.15 8.18
C VAL A 33 -27.91 -3.92 6.91
N LEU A 34 -27.93 -5.25 6.95
CA LEU A 34 -27.69 -6.09 5.77
C LEU A 34 -28.75 -5.90 4.69
N ALA A 35 -30.03 -5.78 5.07
CA ALA A 35 -31.11 -5.50 4.13
C ALA A 35 -30.85 -4.18 3.38
N VAL A 36 -30.53 -3.10 4.11
CA VAL A 36 -30.20 -1.80 3.51
C VAL A 36 -28.94 -1.89 2.63
N LEU A 37 -27.87 -2.55 3.10
CA LEU A 37 -26.65 -2.76 2.31
C LEU A 37 -26.91 -3.54 1.02
N ASN A 38 -27.81 -4.52 1.04
CA ASN A 38 -28.16 -5.30 -0.14
C ASN A 38 -29.07 -4.54 -1.09
N ASP A 39 -29.91 -3.63 -0.59
CA ASP A 39 -30.73 -2.76 -1.43
C ASP A 39 -29.91 -1.68 -2.13
N ILE A 40 -28.96 -1.03 -1.44
CA ILE A 40 -28.11 -0.01 -2.07
C ILE A 40 -27.23 -0.59 -3.19
N LYS A 41 -26.83 -1.87 -3.11
CA LYS A 41 -26.08 -2.55 -4.20
C LYS A 41 -26.85 -2.64 -5.52
N LYS A 42 -28.18 -2.62 -5.45
CA LYS A 42 -29.07 -2.73 -6.63
C LYS A 42 -29.33 -1.37 -7.27
N LEU A 43 -28.94 -0.28 -6.61
CA LEU A 43 -29.16 1.08 -7.06
C LEU A 43 -27.93 1.60 -7.80
N PRO A 44 -28.09 2.59 -8.71
CA PRO A 44 -26.96 3.34 -9.23
C PRO A 44 -26.15 3.94 -8.09
N TYR A 45 -24.83 3.78 -8.15
CA TYR A 45 -23.93 4.33 -7.14
C TYR A 45 -24.04 5.86 -7.07
N GLN A 46 -24.22 6.39 -5.86
CA GLN A 46 -24.42 7.82 -5.60
C GLN A 46 -23.28 8.48 -4.83
N GLY A 47 -22.25 7.72 -4.45
CA GLY A 47 -21.13 8.19 -3.64
C GLY A 47 -20.10 9.01 -4.42
N ARG A 48 -19.05 9.44 -3.72
CA ARG A 48 -18.02 10.36 -4.26
C ARG A 48 -16.90 9.66 -5.03
N ASN A 49 -16.86 8.33 -5.01
CA ASN A 49 -15.81 7.54 -5.63
C ASN A 49 -14.39 7.88 -5.12
N LEU A 50 -14.27 8.27 -3.85
CA LEU A 50 -12.97 8.57 -3.23
C LEU A 50 -12.27 7.30 -2.72
N GLY A 51 -12.99 6.18 -2.66
CA GLY A 51 -12.59 4.95 -1.98
C GLY A 51 -12.95 4.94 -0.50
N ILE A 52 -13.00 3.74 0.08
CA ILE A 52 -13.44 3.45 1.45
C ILE A 52 -12.23 3.01 2.28
N GLY A 53 -12.13 3.52 3.52
CA GLY A 53 -10.99 3.33 4.42
C GLY A 53 -9.89 4.40 4.30
N ASP A 54 -8.74 4.16 4.92
CA ASP A 54 -7.49 4.92 4.78
C ASP A 54 -6.58 4.32 3.69
N PHE A 55 -5.36 4.84 3.52
CA PHE A 55 -4.37 4.27 2.59
C PHE A 55 -3.92 2.89 3.11
N GLY A 56 -4.39 1.82 2.46
CA GLY A 56 -4.02 0.44 2.74
C GLY A 56 -2.61 0.07 2.26
N TYR A 57 -2.35 -1.22 2.11
CA TYR A 57 -1.12 -1.71 1.47
C TYR A 57 -1.06 -1.23 0.01
N ASP A 58 0.12 -0.81 -0.46
CA ASP A 58 0.32 -0.16 -1.77
C ASP A 58 -0.61 1.03 -2.03
N ASP A 59 -1.01 1.74 -0.96
CA ASP A 59 -1.86 2.92 -1.00
C ASP A 59 -3.26 2.68 -1.59
N TYR A 60 -3.71 1.43 -1.60
CA TYR A 60 -5.02 1.05 -2.10
C TYR A 60 -6.14 1.49 -1.15
N ARG A 61 -7.20 2.09 -1.71
CA ARG A 61 -8.49 2.30 -1.03
C ARG A 61 -9.54 1.42 -1.68
N SER A 62 -10.36 0.76 -0.87
CA SER A 62 -11.36 -0.17 -1.39
C SER A 62 -12.44 0.58 -2.16
N ARG A 63 -12.82 0.10 -3.34
CA ARG A 63 -13.99 0.63 -4.05
C ARG A 63 -15.27 0.21 -3.34
N PHE A 64 -16.37 0.90 -3.65
CA PHE A 64 -17.69 0.54 -3.15
C PHE A 64 -18.05 -0.90 -3.52
N GLU A 65 -17.77 -1.31 -4.77
CA GLU A 65 -18.06 -2.66 -5.26
C GLU A 65 -17.29 -3.73 -4.49
N ASP A 66 -16.05 -3.46 -4.10
CA ASP A 66 -15.22 -4.44 -3.38
C ASP A 66 -15.64 -4.55 -1.92
N THR A 67 -15.96 -3.42 -1.29
CA THR A 67 -16.39 -3.40 0.11
C THR A 67 -17.78 -4.00 0.24
N SER A 68 -18.69 -3.66 -0.68
CA SER A 68 -20.07 -4.15 -0.65
C SER A 68 -20.16 -5.67 -0.83
N LYS A 69 -19.28 -6.29 -1.62
CA LYS A 69 -19.20 -7.76 -1.77
C LYS A 69 -18.90 -8.52 -0.47
N GLN A 70 -18.31 -7.85 0.52
CA GLN A 70 -18.01 -8.46 1.82
C GLN A 70 -19.28 -8.74 2.65
N PHE A 71 -20.37 -8.04 2.34
CA PHE A 71 -21.65 -8.24 3.01
C PHE A 71 -22.47 -9.27 2.22
N GLY A 72 -22.57 -10.48 2.77
CA GLY A 72 -23.45 -11.53 2.27
C GLY A 72 -24.78 -11.57 3.03
N GLU A 73 -25.30 -12.77 3.23
CA GLU A 73 -26.50 -13.02 4.06
C GLU A 73 -26.14 -13.29 5.53
N ARG A 74 -24.85 -13.39 5.85
CA ARG A 74 -24.40 -13.69 7.22
C ARG A 74 -24.54 -12.46 8.12
N PRO A 75 -25.04 -12.64 9.36
CA PRO A 75 -25.10 -11.57 10.35
C PRO A 75 -23.76 -10.85 10.54
N ILE A 76 -23.83 -9.54 10.76
CA ILE A 76 -22.67 -8.72 11.15
C ILE A 76 -22.50 -8.88 12.65
N THR A 77 -21.38 -9.47 13.07
CA THR A 77 -21.14 -9.79 14.49
C THR A 77 -19.89 -9.15 15.06
N TYR A 78 -18.96 -8.65 14.23
CA TYR A 78 -17.67 -8.12 14.68
C TYR A 78 -17.56 -6.60 14.48
N SER A 79 -16.91 -5.91 15.41
CA SER A 79 -16.68 -4.45 15.42
C SER A 79 -16.11 -3.91 14.10
N LEU A 80 -15.14 -4.60 13.50
CA LEU A 80 -14.54 -4.21 12.22
C LEU A 80 -15.53 -4.36 11.06
N SER A 81 -16.40 -5.37 11.09
CA SER A 81 -17.45 -5.56 10.09
C SER A 81 -18.52 -4.47 10.21
N TRP A 82 -18.90 -4.09 11.43
CA TRP A 82 -19.79 -2.95 11.68
C TRP A 82 -19.19 -1.63 11.20
N LYS A 83 -17.91 -1.40 11.45
CA LYS A 83 -17.17 -0.24 10.91
C LYS A 83 -17.15 -0.24 9.38
N ASN A 84 -16.88 -1.38 8.73
CA ASN A 84 -16.90 -1.47 7.27
C ASN A 84 -18.31 -1.17 6.71
N ALA A 85 -19.37 -1.67 7.36
CA ALA A 85 -20.75 -1.37 6.99
C ALA A 85 -21.04 0.13 7.12
N LEU A 86 -20.65 0.73 8.25
CA LEU A 86 -20.80 2.17 8.51
C LEU A 86 -20.12 3.02 7.42
N LEU A 87 -18.86 2.73 7.08
CA LEU A 87 -18.13 3.48 6.05
C LEU A 87 -18.74 3.29 4.65
N THR A 88 -19.24 2.09 4.34
CA THR A 88 -19.95 1.81 3.07
C THR A 88 -21.23 2.63 2.96
N LEU A 89 -22.00 2.73 4.04
CA LEU A 89 -23.22 3.54 4.10
C LEU A 89 -22.90 5.04 3.98
N PHE A 90 -21.83 5.51 4.63
CA PHE A 90 -21.38 6.90 4.50
C PHE A 90 -21.00 7.27 3.07
N ASP A 91 -20.21 6.41 2.41
CA ASP A 91 -19.78 6.61 1.03
C ASP A 91 -20.97 6.61 0.07
N PHE A 92 -21.83 5.59 0.12
CA PHE A 92 -23.00 5.50 -0.75
C PHE A 92 -23.98 6.67 -0.56
N ALA A 93 -24.20 7.11 0.68
CA ALA A 93 -25.04 8.27 0.98
C ALA A 93 -24.40 9.61 0.59
N ASN A 94 -23.17 9.62 0.08
CA ASN A 94 -22.44 10.84 -0.26
C ASN A 94 -22.41 11.82 0.93
N TYR A 95 -22.11 11.29 2.13
CA TYR A 95 -21.91 12.14 3.29
C TYR A 95 -20.57 12.86 3.18
N ASN A 96 -20.53 14.14 3.58
CA ASN A 96 -19.29 14.90 3.70
C ASN A 96 -18.65 14.68 5.08
N GLU A 97 -17.41 15.13 5.23
CA GLU A 97 -16.60 14.87 6.42
C GLU A 97 -17.22 15.40 7.72
N PRO A 98 -17.76 16.64 7.78
CA PRO A 98 -18.43 17.11 8.99
C PRO A 98 -19.62 16.24 9.38
N LYS A 99 -20.43 15.78 8.41
CA LYS A 99 -21.59 14.92 8.70
C LYS A 99 -21.18 13.52 9.13
N MET A 100 -20.14 12.95 8.51
CA MET A 100 -19.55 11.69 8.98
C MET A 100 -19.03 11.82 10.41
N LEU A 101 -18.37 12.92 10.75
CA LEU A 101 -17.89 13.18 12.11
C LEU A 101 -19.04 13.29 13.12
N GLU A 102 -20.12 13.98 12.78
CA GLU A 102 -21.32 14.11 13.63
C GLU A 102 -21.89 12.72 13.99
N PHE A 103 -21.96 11.81 13.02
CA PHE A 103 -22.35 10.42 13.28
C PHE A 103 -21.30 9.69 14.12
N ALA A 104 -20.03 9.80 13.77
CA ALA A 104 -18.94 9.11 14.46
C ALA A 104 -18.84 9.51 15.94
N GLN A 105 -19.10 10.77 16.29
CA GLN A 105 -19.09 11.27 17.67
C GLN A 105 -20.07 10.54 18.60
N LYS A 106 -21.08 9.87 18.05
CA LYS A 106 -22.02 9.03 18.80
C LYS A 106 -21.45 7.66 19.17
N ILE A 107 -20.27 7.29 18.65
CA ILE A 107 -19.50 6.12 19.08
C ILE A 107 -18.73 6.52 20.33
N VAL A 108 -19.26 6.13 21.50
CA VAL A 108 -18.76 6.55 22.81
C VAL A 108 -18.02 5.44 23.56
N ASN A 109 -18.24 4.17 23.20
CA ASN A 109 -17.63 3.02 23.89
C ASN A 109 -16.48 2.35 23.12
N ASP A 110 -16.19 2.77 21.88
CA ASP A 110 -15.08 2.21 21.08
C ASP A 110 -14.28 3.33 20.39
N ASP A 111 -13.32 3.89 21.13
CA ASP A 111 -12.44 4.97 20.65
C ASP A 111 -11.51 4.51 19.52
N ILE A 112 -11.18 3.22 19.45
CA ILE A 112 -10.39 2.65 18.36
C ILE A 112 -11.19 2.73 17.05
N ILE A 113 -12.44 2.28 17.07
CA ILE A 113 -13.32 2.34 15.90
C ILE A 113 -13.62 3.80 15.51
N PHE A 114 -13.88 4.68 16.49
CA PHE A 114 -14.01 6.11 16.23
C PHE A 114 -12.78 6.66 15.48
N ASN A 115 -11.57 6.35 15.96
CA ASN A 115 -10.33 6.80 15.34
C ASN A 115 -10.16 6.24 13.91
N HIS A 116 -10.60 5.02 13.62
CA HIS A 116 -10.61 4.50 12.25
C HIS A 116 -11.57 5.25 11.32
N VAL A 117 -12.75 5.66 11.81
CA VAL A 117 -13.66 6.53 11.05
C VAL A 117 -13.02 7.89 10.80
N LEU A 118 -12.31 8.44 11.79
CA LEU A 118 -11.59 9.71 11.64
C LEU A 118 -10.44 9.61 10.61
N LYS A 119 -9.70 8.50 10.57
CA LYS A 119 -8.70 8.25 9.50
C LYS A 119 -9.33 8.26 8.12
N HIS A 120 -10.51 7.66 7.95
CA HIS A 120 -11.25 7.69 6.69
C HIS A 120 -11.64 9.13 6.29
N ILE A 121 -12.18 9.91 7.23
CA ILE A 121 -12.53 11.33 7.04
C ILE A 121 -11.30 12.14 6.59
N ILE A 122 -10.18 12.03 7.30
CA ILE A 122 -8.92 12.70 6.95
C ILE A 122 -8.47 12.31 5.55
N THR A 123 -8.55 11.02 5.22
CA THR A 123 -8.16 10.51 3.90
C THR A 123 -9.07 11.05 2.78
N ASN A 124 -10.37 11.23 3.02
CA ASN A 124 -11.27 11.86 2.03
C ASN A 124 -10.82 13.29 1.69
N CYS A 125 -10.56 14.13 2.72
CA CYS A 125 -10.03 15.48 2.50
C CYS A 125 -8.74 15.47 1.68
N ILE A 126 -7.83 14.54 1.99
CA ILE A 126 -6.53 14.42 1.31
C ILE A 126 -6.70 14.01 -0.17
N VAL A 127 -7.59 13.06 -0.47
CA VAL A 127 -7.86 12.64 -1.85
C VAL A 127 -8.51 13.77 -2.66
N GLU A 128 -9.33 14.60 -2.03
CA GLU A 128 -9.89 15.82 -2.62
C GLU A 128 -8.85 16.97 -2.73
N GLY A 129 -7.65 16.79 -2.17
CA GLY A 129 -6.57 17.79 -2.19
C GLY A 129 -6.65 18.86 -1.09
N ASP A 130 -7.59 18.75 -0.15
CA ASP A 130 -7.81 19.70 0.94
C ASP A 130 -7.03 19.30 2.21
N ILE A 131 -5.71 19.48 2.15
CA ILE A 131 -4.79 19.21 3.27
C ILE A 131 -5.09 20.08 4.50
N PRO A 132 -5.38 21.40 4.39
CA PRO A 132 -5.75 22.20 5.55
C PRO A 132 -6.98 21.66 6.29
N LYS A 133 -8.02 21.23 5.56
CA LYS A 133 -9.20 20.63 6.18
C LYS A 133 -8.88 19.28 6.83
N ALA A 134 -8.00 18.47 6.22
CA ALA A 134 -7.50 17.25 6.86
C ALA A 134 -6.81 17.54 8.20
N GLU A 135 -5.96 18.56 8.27
CA GLU A 135 -5.28 18.98 9.51
C GLU A 135 -6.28 19.39 10.60
N MET A 136 -7.38 20.05 10.25
CA MET A 136 -8.43 20.44 11.21
C MET A 136 -9.10 19.26 11.91
N PHE A 137 -9.11 18.07 11.29
CA PHE A 137 -9.66 16.86 11.88
C PHE A 137 -8.67 16.12 12.79
N ILE A 138 -7.35 16.35 12.66
CA ILE A 138 -6.34 15.63 13.45
C ILE A 138 -6.53 15.82 14.97
N PRO A 139 -6.79 17.03 15.50
CA PRO A 139 -7.03 17.20 16.94
C PRO A 139 -8.28 16.50 17.48
N LYS A 140 -9.09 15.88 16.62
CA LYS A 140 -10.29 15.12 17.01
C LYS A 140 -10.01 13.65 17.34
N PHE A 141 -8.79 13.15 17.11
CA PHE A 141 -8.44 11.79 17.55
C PHE A 141 -8.65 11.65 19.06
N LYS A 142 -9.21 10.51 19.45
CA LYS A 142 -9.38 10.15 20.85
C LYS A 142 -8.19 9.34 21.35
N THR A 143 -7.90 9.46 22.63
CA THR A 143 -6.89 8.63 23.29
C THR A 143 -7.37 7.19 23.34
N THR A 144 -6.55 6.24 22.88
CA THR A 144 -6.86 4.81 22.96
C THR A 144 -5.94 4.11 23.95
N HIS A 145 -6.44 3.06 24.59
CA HIS A 145 -5.65 2.19 25.44
C HIS A 145 -5.67 0.75 24.90
N ILE A 146 -4.55 0.30 24.32
CA ILE A 146 -4.35 -1.11 23.93
C ILE A 146 -3.34 -1.76 24.87
N PHE A 147 -2.14 -1.18 24.92
CA PHE A 147 -1.07 -1.56 25.87
C PHE A 147 -0.57 -0.37 26.70
N ARG A 148 -0.78 0.84 26.18
CA ARG A 148 -0.46 2.13 26.78
C ARG A 148 -1.39 3.18 26.17
N GLU A 149 -1.54 4.31 26.83
CA GLU A 149 -2.27 5.44 26.27
C GLU A 149 -1.57 6.00 25.02
N GLN A 150 -2.36 6.30 24.00
CA GLN A 150 -1.89 6.88 22.73
C GLN A 150 -2.89 7.93 22.25
N ASP A 151 -2.43 9.16 22.01
CA ASP A 151 -3.24 10.28 21.49
C ASP A 151 -3.63 10.12 20.01
N ASN A 152 -2.95 9.23 19.28
CA ASN A 152 -3.12 8.93 17.85
C ASN A 152 -2.97 10.13 16.90
N LEU A 153 -2.50 11.30 17.36
CA LEU A 153 -2.38 12.49 16.51
C LEU A 153 -1.40 12.27 15.36
N ASP A 154 -0.31 11.56 15.64
CA ASP A 154 0.72 11.18 14.66
C ASP A 154 0.16 10.32 13.52
N MET A 155 -0.92 9.56 13.75
CA MET A 155 -1.57 8.77 12.71
C MET A 155 -2.21 9.66 11.64
N GLY A 156 -2.80 10.80 12.03
CA GLY A 156 -3.33 11.78 11.09
C GLY A 156 -2.24 12.36 10.19
N TYR A 157 -1.11 12.76 10.80
CA TYR A 157 0.04 13.27 10.06
C TYR A 157 0.72 12.20 9.19
N LEU A 158 0.69 10.93 9.60
CA LEU A 158 1.21 9.81 8.82
C LEU A 158 0.41 9.61 7.53
N ILE A 159 -0.92 9.79 7.55
CA ILE A 159 -1.75 9.74 6.33
C ILE A 159 -1.35 10.86 5.36
N ILE A 160 -1.15 12.09 5.87
CA ILE A 160 -0.67 13.23 5.05
C ILE A 160 0.74 12.95 4.51
N LEU A 161 1.64 12.42 5.33
CA LEU A 161 2.99 12.05 4.93
C LEU A 161 2.98 11.04 3.77
N LYS A 162 2.19 9.97 3.89
CA LYS A 162 2.03 8.95 2.85
C LYS A 162 1.47 9.54 1.55
N HIS A 163 0.51 10.46 1.64
CA HIS A 163 -0.01 11.14 0.45
C HIS A 163 1.08 11.85 -0.36
N TYR A 164 1.98 12.58 0.32
CA TYR A 164 3.10 13.25 -0.36
C TYR A 164 4.15 12.26 -0.86
N ALA A 165 4.35 11.13 -0.18
CA ALA A 165 5.19 10.04 -0.67
C ALA A 165 4.68 9.47 -2.00
N ILE A 166 3.37 9.20 -2.11
CA ILE A 166 2.72 8.72 -3.34
C ILE A 166 2.96 9.69 -4.50
N LYS A 167 2.89 10.99 -4.23
CA LYS A 167 3.13 12.03 -5.23
C LYS A 167 4.60 12.23 -5.60
N GLY A 168 5.53 11.64 -4.84
CA GLY A 168 6.95 11.97 -4.97
C GLY A 168 7.26 13.43 -4.61
N ASP A 169 6.52 14.02 -3.65
CA ASP A 169 6.71 15.41 -3.22
C ASP A 169 7.57 15.45 -1.95
N ASP A 170 8.88 15.51 -2.13
CA ASP A 170 9.86 15.49 -1.05
C ASP A 170 9.74 16.69 -0.10
N LYS A 171 9.46 17.88 -0.65
CA LYS A 171 9.34 19.12 0.12
C LYS A 171 8.21 19.04 1.13
N ASN A 172 7.01 18.68 0.67
CA ASN A 172 5.86 18.55 1.57
C ASN A 172 5.95 17.28 2.43
N PHE A 173 6.54 16.19 1.93
CA PHE A 173 6.82 15.02 2.77
C PHE A 173 7.63 15.40 4.01
N PHE A 174 8.76 16.10 3.85
CA PHE A 174 9.60 16.47 4.99
C PHE A 174 8.99 17.55 5.90
N LYS A 175 8.00 18.32 5.42
CA LYS A 175 7.20 19.24 6.25
C LYS A 175 6.42 18.51 7.36
N TYR A 176 5.91 17.31 7.08
CA TYR A 176 5.10 16.51 8.02
C TYR A 176 5.88 15.43 8.76
N PHE A 177 7.14 15.20 8.37
CA PHE A 177 7.96 14.10 8.85
C PHE A 177 8.17 14.06 10.37
N LYS A 178 8.26 15.20 11.05
CA LYS A 178 8.44 15.21 12.51
C LYS A 178 7.13 14.91 13.24
N GLN A 179 6.02 15.43 12.75
CA GLN A 179 4.69 15.30 13.33
C GLN A 179 4.16 13.87 13.24
N SER A 180 4.62 13.08 12.25
CA SER A 180 4.33 11.65 12.16
C SER A 180 5.12 10.79 13.17
N LYS A 181 5.86 11.40 14.10
CA LYS A 181 6.64 10.75 15.17
C LYS A 181 7.46 9.54 14.68
N PRO A 182 8.50 9.74 13.84
CA PRO A 182 9.21 8.65 13.16
C PRO A 182 9.95 7.67 14.09
N ALA A 183 10.24 8.08 15.33
CA ALA A 183 10.80 7.20 16.36
C ALA A 183 9.77 6.19 16.90
N ILE A 184 8.47 6.53 16.84
CA ILE A 184 7.35 5.68 17.25
C ILE A 184 6.88 4.85 16.06
N ASN A 185 6.59 5.48 14.92
CA ASN A 185 6.02 4.85 13.73
C ASN A 185 7.12 4.42 12.74
N LYS A 186 8.10 3.67 13.22
CA LYS A 186 9.33 3.35 12.46
C LYS A 186 9.04 2.61 11.15
N THR A 187 8.14 1.63 11.19
CA THR A 187 7.79 0.80 10.04
C THR A 187 7.04 1.63 9.01
N GLU A 188 5.95 2.28 9.40
CA GLU A 188 5.10 3.04 8.49
C GLU A 188 5.83 4.24 7.87
N VAL A 189 6.75 4.85 8.61
CA VAL A 189 7.61 5.91 8.09
C VAL A 189 8.68 5.36 7.14
N THR A 190 9.16 4.14 7.34
CA THR A 190 10.09 3.51 6.39
C THR A 190 9.37 3.20 5.09
N ASP A 191 8.20 2.57 5.15
CA ASP A 191 7.37 2.29 3.96
C ASP A 191 7.06 3.60 3.19
N ALA A 192 6.73 4.68 3.90
CA ALA A 192 6.48 5.98 3.28
C ALA A 192 7.73 6.59 2.63
N LYS A 193 8.94 6.30 3.13
CA LYS A 193 10.20 6.74 2.49
C LYS A 193 10.49 5.92 1.23
N ASP A 194 10.27 4.59 1.28
CA ASP A 194 10.43 3.71 0.12
C ASP A 194 9.52 4.21 -1.02
N LEU A 195 8.25 4.48 -0.71
CA LEU A 195 7.27 5.06 -1.64
C LEU A 195 7.69 6.43 -2.16
N LEU A 196 8.17 7.32 -1.28
CA LEU A 196 8.63 8.65 -1.69
C LEU A 196 9.76 8.54 -2.72
N VAL A 197 10.81 7.78 -2.40
CA VAL A 197 11.99 7.66 -3.28
C VAL A 197 11.61 7.04 -4.62
N LYS A 198 10.81 5.97 -4.58
CA LYS A 198 10.32 5.29 -5.79
C LYS A 198 9.49 6.22 -6.68
N ASN A 199 8.52 6.95 -6.12
CA ASN A 199 7.67 7.85 -6.91
C ASN A 199 8.39 9.13 -7.34
N TYR A 200 9.30 9.66 -6.51
CA TYR A 200 10.18 10.75 -6.89
C TYR A 200 11.05 10.36 -8.10
N ALA A 201 11.62 9.16 -8.09
CA ALA A 201 12.42 8.62 -9.20
C ALA A 201 11.64 8.42 -10.50
N LYS A 202 10.32 8.18 -10.44
CA LYS A 202 9.48 8.09 -11.64
C LYS A 202 9.33 9.44 -12.34
N ASN A 203 9.32 10.52 -11.57
CA ASN A 203 9.07 11.88 -12.06
C ASN A 203 10.36 12.68 -12.31
N ASN A 204 11.51 12.18 -11.84
CA ASN A 204 12.80 12.87 -11.87
C ASN A 204 13.91 11.97 -12.42
N GLY A 205 15.06 12.55 -12.75
CA GLY A 205 16.23 11.78 -13.15
C GLY A 205 16.94 11.09 -11.96
N ILE A 206 17.85 10.18 -12.27
CA ILE A 206 18.62 9.46 -11.24
C ILE A 206 19.50 10.41 -10.41
N GLU A 207 20.05 11.47 -11.00
CA GLU A 207 20.87 12.46 -10.29
C GLU A 207 20.11 13.13 -9.15
N GLN A 208 18.91 13.64 -9.44
CA GLN A 208 18.05 14.25 -8.43
C GLN A 208 17.63 13.22 -7.37
N THR A 209 17.39 11.98 -7.80
CA THR A 209 16.99 10.90 -6.90
C THR A 209 18.12 10.47 -5.95
N ILE A 210 19.36 10.41 -6.43
CA ILE A 210 20.54 10.17 -5.59
C ILE A 210 20.69 11.31 -4.59
N SER A 211 20.53 12.57 -5.03
CA SER A 211 20.57 13.73 -4.15
C SER A 211 19.50 13.65 -3.05
N LEU A 212 18.28 13.22 -3.39
CA LEU A 212 17.23 12.97 -2.41
C LEU A 212 17.66 11.89 -1.39
N CYS A 213 18.25 10.78 -1.86
CA CYS A 213 18.72 9.70 -0.98
C CYS A 213 19.86 10.13 -0.03
N GLN A 214 20.57 11.22 -0.33
CA GLN A 214 21.58 11.82 0.56
C GLN A 214 20.97 12.71 1.66
N HIS A 215 19.66 12.96 1.63
CA HIS A 215 19.00 13.71 2.68
C HIS A 215 19.14 13.00 4.04
N LYS A 216 19.36 13.77 5.13
CA LYS A 216 19.65 13.23 6.47
C LYS A 216 18.60 12.27 7.07
N ASN A 217 17.35 12.37 6.60
CA ASN A 217 16.26 11.48 7.03
C ASN A 217 16.10 10.27 6.10
N LEU A 218 16.84 10.23 5.01
CA LEU A 218 17.00 9.11 4.09
C LEU A 218 18.43 8.55 4.22
N GLY A 219 18.89 7.82 3.22
CA GLY A 219 20.23 7.25 3.16
C GLY A 219 20.39 6.31 1.97
N SER A 220 21.60 5.80 1.78
CA SER A 220 21.95 4.88 0.69
C SER A 220 21.14 3.58 0.67
N LYS A 221 20.53 3.20 1.80
CA LYS A 221 19.64 2.03 1.87
C LYS A 221 18.42 2.14 0.92
N PHE A 222 18.03 3.35 0.53
CA PHE A 222 16.90 3.59 -0.39
C PHE A 222 17.32 3.66 -1.87
N TYR A 223 18.61 3.43 -2.20
CA TYR A 223 19.04 3.39 -3.60
C TYR A 223 18.34 2.28 -4.38
N LEU A 224 18.04 1.15 -3.75
CA LEU A 224 17.27 0.09 -4.40
C LEU A 224 15.87 0.57 -4.78
N ASP A 225 15.16 1.29 -3.91
CA ASP A 225 13.82 1.82 -4.20
C ASP A 225 13.83 2.80 -5.37
N ALA A 226 14.86 3.63 -5.45
CA ALA A 226 15.11 4.52 -6.59
C ALA A 226 15.26 3.72 -7.88
N LEU A 227 16.12 2.69 -7.88
CA LEU A 227 16.38 1.85 -9.05
C LEU A 227 15.15 1.04 -9.48
N LEU A 228 14.35 0.56 -8.52
CA LEU A 228 13.13 -0.19 -8.80
C LEU A 228 12.11 0.63 -9.61
N ALA A 229 12.10 1.95 -9.49
CA ALA A 229 11.27 2.81 -10.34
C ALA A 229 11.64 2.71 -11.83
N PHE A 230 12.93 2.56 -12.15
CA PHE A 230 13.43 2.39 -13.52
C PHE A 230 13.23 0.94 -14.00
N VAL A 231 13.36 -0.04 -13.10
CA VAL A 231 13.03 -1.45 -13.36
C VAL A 231 11.59 -1.59 -13.82
N GLU A 232 10.64 -0.97 -13.10
CA GLU A 232 9.21 -1.03 -13.43
C GLU A 232 8.89 -0.49 -14.84
N GLN A 233 9.71 0.44 -15.32
CA GLN A 233 9.61 1.03 -16.66
C GLN A 233 10.39 0.25 -17.73
N GLY A 234 11.07 -0.85 -17.40
CA GLY A 234 11.86 -1.63 -18.36
C GLY A 234 13.10 -0.90 -18.89
N LYS A 235 13.65 0.07 -18.16
CA LYS A 235 14.78 0.90 -18.59
C LYS A 235 16.14 0.18 -18.46
N TYR A 236 16.25 -1.01 -19.04
CA TYR A 236 17.42 -1.90 -18.88
C TYR A 236 18.75 -1.26 -19.29
N GLN A 237 18.81 -0.67 -20.50
CA GLN A 237 20.06 -0.04 -20.99
C GLN A 237 20.45 1.20 -20.20
N GLU A 238 19.45 2.00 -19.81
CA GLU A 238 19.68 3.18 -18.97
C GLU A 238 20.30 2.76 -17.63
N LEU A 239 19.81 1.68 -17.02
CA LEU A 239 20.34 1.15 -15.76
C LEU A 239 21.79 0.66 -15.89
N LYS A 240 22.17 0.00 -17.00
CA LYS A 240 23.57 -0.36 -17.25
C LYS A 240 24.47 0.88 -17.23
N ILE A 241 24.06 1.93 -17.93
CA ILE A 241 24.81 3.20 -17.97
C ILE A 241 24.85 3.86 -16.58
N MET A 242 23.75 3.83 -15.82
CA MET A 242 23.69 4.38 -14.47
C MET A 242 24.68 3.69 -13.53
N PHE A 243 24.80 2.36 -13.58
CA PHE A 243 25.73 1.63 -12.73
C PHE A 243 27.19 1.94 -13.04
N GLU A 244 27.53 2.22 -14.30
CA GLU A 244 28.88 2.67 -14.66
C GLU A 244 29.15 4.12 -14.20
N LYS A 245 28.14 4.99 -14.28
CA LYS A 245 28.26 6.40 -13.86
C LYS A 245 28.25 6.57 -12.33
N TYR A 246 27.51 5.74 -11.61
CA TYR A 246 27.32 5.78 -10.15
C TYR A 246 27.62 4.40 -9.53
N PRO A 247 28.90 4.04 -9.37
CA PRO A 247 29.29 2.73 -8.84
C PRO A 247 28.73 2.41 -7.45
N GLU A 248 28.44 3.43 -6.64
CA GLU A 248 27.82 3.30 -5.31
C GLU A 248 26.43 2.65 -5.34
N LEU A 249 25.74 2.68 -6.49
CA LEU A 249 24.44 2.05 -6.66
C LEU A 249 24.54 0.51 -6.75
N LYS A 250 25.71 -0.03 -7.10
CA LYS A 250 25.88 -1.47 -7.36
C LYS A 250 25.66 -2.34 -6.11
N GLN A 251 26.00 -1.82 -4.92
CA GLN A 251 25.92 -2.47 -3.59
C GLN A 251 26.18 -3.99 -3.67
N PRO A 252 27.42 -4.42 -3.99
CA PRO A 252 27.74 -5.81 -4.31
C PRO A 252 27.34 -6.81 -3.21
N GLU A 253 27.41 -6.39 -1.94
CA GLU A 253 27.02 -7.18 -0.78
C GLU A 253 25.51 -7.53 -0.74
N LEU A 254 24.69 -6.75 -1.43
CA LEU A 254 23.25 -6.97 -1.59
C LEU A 254 22.86 -7.52 -2.96
N GLU A 255 23.83 -7.67 -3.88
CA GLU A 255 23.59 -8.02 -5.28
C GLU A 255 22.62 -7.04 -5.99
N THR A 256 22.57 -5.77 -5.57
CA THR A 256 21.62 -4.76 -6.05
C THR A 256 21.66 -4.62 -7.57
N GLU A 257 22.85 -4.53 -8.16
CA GLU A 257 23.00 -4.45 -9.61
C GLU A 257 22.33 -5.64 -10.33
N LEU A 258 22.56 -6.87 -9.87
CA LEU A 258 22.04 -8.06 -10.52
C LEU A 258 20.51 -8.17 -10.35
N ILE A 259 19.99 -7.82 -9.17
CA ILE A 259 18.53 -7.73 -8.92
C ILE A 259 17.89 -6.76 -9.91
N VAL A 260 18.45 -5.56 -10.00
CA VAL A 260 17.91 -4.47 -10.81
C VAL A 260 17.98 -4.80 -12.29
N LEU A 261 19.13 -5.28 -12.78
CA LEU A 261 19.31 -5.63 -14.19
C LEU A 261 18.41 -6.81 -14.61
N SER A 262 18.32 -7.87 -13.80
CA SER A 262 17.45 -9.02 -14.13
C SER A 262 15.97 -8.65 -14.15
N GLY A 263 15.50 -7.87 -13.18
CA GLY A 263 14.13 -7.35 -13.15
C GLY A 263 13.83 -6.43 -14.33
N ALA A 264 14.76 -5.52 -14.66
CA ALA A 264 14.60 -4.59 -15.79
C ALA A 264 14.62 -5.33 -17.13
N TYR A 265 15.47 -6.35 -17.28
CA TYR A 265 15.51 -7.22 -18.46
C TYR A 265 14.17 -7.92 -18.68
N LEU A 266 13.58 -8.50 -17.62
CA LEU A 266 12.23 -9.08 -17.66
C LEU A 266 11.18 -8.07 -18.12
N LYS A 267 11.16 -6.87 -17.51
CA LYS A 267 10.17 -5.84 -17.83
C LYS A 267 10.32 -5.34 -19.26
N ALA A 268 11.54 -5.10 -19.70
CA ALA A 268 11.85 -4.70 -21.07
C ALA A 268 11.41 -5.74 -22.11
N LYS A 269 11.65 -7.04 -21.86
CA LYS A 269 11.15 -8.12 -22.73
C LYS A 269 9.63 -8.16 -22.77
N LYS A 270 8.95 -8.02 -21.61
CA LYS A 270 7.48 -7.94 -21.56
C LYS A 270 6.88 -6.75 -22.31
N PHE A 271 7.61 -5.63 -22.35
CA PHE A 271 7.22 -4.44 -23.09
C PHE A 271 7.72 -4.42 -24.54
N ASN A 272 8.36 -5.49 -25.01
CA ASN A 272 8.93 -5.61 -26.35
C ASN A 272 9.94 -4.50 -26.69
N PHE A 273 10.71 -4.03 -25.70
CA PHE A 273 11.78 -3.08 -25.95
C PHE A 273 13.00 -3.77 -26.58
N GLN A 274 13.67 -3.04 -27.49
CA GLN A 274 14.93 -3.46 -28.09
C GLN A 274 16.06 -3.25 -27.08
N ILE A 275 16.62 -4.35 -26.57
CA ILE A 275 17.68 -4.37 -25.57
C ILE A 275 18.71 -5.44 -25.94
N ASP A 276 19.92 -5.33 -25.39
CA ASP A 276 20.93 -6.38 -25.53
C ASP A 276 20.42 -7.68 -24.93
N ASP A 277 20.71 -8.79 -25.60
CA ASP A 277 20.37 -10.12 -25.11
C ASP A 277 21.42 -10.64 -24.13
N ASP A 278 21.44 -10.05 -22.93
CA ASP A 278 22.41 -10.36 -21.87
C ASP A 278 22.03 -11.62 -21.04
N PHE A 279 21.13 -12.48 -21.55
CA PHE A 279 20.64 -13.63 -20.79
C PHE A 279 21.77 -14.50 -20.23
N GLU A 280 22.74 -14.89 -21.07
CA GLU A 280 23.82 -15.78 -20.66
C GLU A 280 24.68 -15.16 -19.55
N TYR A 281 25.00 -13.86 -19.69
CA TYR A 281 25.75 -13.12 -18.70
C TYR A 281 25.02 -13.05 -17.35
N LEU A 282 23.73 -12.68 -17.36
CA LEU A 282 22.92 -12.58 -16.16
C LEU A 282 22.70 -13.95 -15.50
N PHE A 283 22.50 -14.99 -16.31
CA PHE A 283 22.31 -16.36 -15.83
C PHE A 283 23.56 -16.88 -15.11
N GLU A 284 24.73 -16.74 -15.71
CA GLU A 284 25.99 -17.16 -15.09
C GLU A 284 26.32 -16.39 -13.81
N ARG A 285 25.97 -15.09 -13.74
CA ARG A 285 26.05 -14.33 -12.48
C ARG A 285 25.08 -14.86 -11.44
N ALA A 286 23.82 -15.11 -11.82
CA ALA A 286 22.80 -15.63 -10.91
C ALA A 286 23.20 -16.97 -10.27
N LEU A 287 23.87 -17.86 -11.01
CA LEU A 287 24.37 -19.13 -10.48
C LEU A 287 25.41 -18.99 -9.35
N LYS A 288 26.11 -17.85 -9.28
CA LYS A 288 27.17 -17.57 -8.30
C LYS A 288 26.68 -16.85 -7.04
N VAL A 289 25.45 -16.35 -7.04
CA VAL A 289 24.85 -15.64 -5.90
C VAL A 289 24.82 -16.53 -4.65
N ASP A 290 25.23 -15.98 -3.51
CA ASP A 290 25.16 -16.69 -2.23
C ASP A 290 23.72 -17.06 -1.89
N ARG A 291 23.47 -18.36 -1.76
CA ARG A 291 22.16 -18.93 -1.40
C ARG A 291 21.72 -18.60 0.03
N LYS A 292 22.56 -17.98 0.86
CA LYS A 292 22.14 -17.43 2.16
C LYS A 292 21.27 -16.19 1.99
N ILE A 293 21.49 -15.39 0.94
CA ILE A 293 20.76 -14.16 0.66
C ILE A 293 19.29 -14.48 0.35
N ARG A 294 18.39 -13.76 1.02
CA ARG A 294 16.93 -13.88 0.90
C ARG A 294 16.37 -12.73 0.07
N TRP A 295 15.29 -13.00 -0.64
CA TRP A 295 14.49 -11.99 -1.33
C TRP A 295 13.01 -12.33 -1.11
N GLY A 296 12.39 -11.64 -0.16
CA GLY A 296 11.11 -12.06 0.42
C GLY A 296 11.20 -13.49 0.97
N ASP A 297 10.23 -14.32 0.60
CA ASP A 297 10.14 -15.72 1.05
C ASP A 297 11.11 -16.68 0.33
N ALA A 298 11.75 -16.22 -0.75
CA ALA A 298 12.63 -17.03 -1.59
C ALA A 298 14.11 -16.77 -1.34
N LYS A 299 14.97 -17.63 -1.89
CA LYS A 299 16.41 -17.34 -2.03
C LYS A 299 16.59 -16.38 -3.19
N LEU A 300 17.45 -15.37 -3.03
CA LEU A 300 17.64 -14.35 -4.04
C LEU A 300 18.01 -14.94 -5.41
N GLN A 301 18.93 -15.91 -5.43
CA GLN A 301 19.28 -16.68 -6.62
C GLN A 301 18.04 -17.27 -7.33
N ASP A 302 17.14 -17.91 -6.59
CA ASP A 302 15.95 -18.55 -7.17
C ASP A 302 14.98 -17.48 -7.75
N SER A 303 14.89 -16.30 -7.13
CA SER A 303 14.10 -15.17 -7.63
C SER A 303 14.67 -14.57 -8.93
N ILE A 304 15.99 -14.36 -9.00
CA ILE A 304 16.65 -13.85 -10.21
C ILE A 304 16.47 -14.85 -11.37
N LEU A 305 16.71 -16.15 -11.12
CA LEU A 305 16.53 -17.19 -12.12
C LEU A 305 15.08 -17.30 -12.61
N MET A 306 14.12 -17.04 -11.72
CA MET A 306 12.70 -16.97 -12.07
C MET A 306 12.42 -15.81 -13.03
N ASP A 307 12.96 -14.62 -12.76
CA ASP A 307 12.79 -13.45 -13.62
C ASP A 307 13.43 -13.65 -15.00
N LEU A 308 14.65 -14.21 -15.05
CA LEU A 308 15.32 -14.56 -16.31
C LEU A 308 14.55 -15.60 -17.13
N GLY A 309 13.98 -16.61 -16.45
CA GLY A 309 13.15 -17.62 -17.10
C GLY A 309 11.89 -17.01 -17.71
N ARG A 310 11.22 -16.10 -16.99
CA ARG A 310 10.05 -15.37 -17.49
C ARG A 310 10.39 -14.39 -18.61
N ALA A 311 11.57 -13.81 -18.60
CA ALA A 311 12.04 -12.92 -19.66
C ALA A 311 12.28 -13.68 -20.97
N SER A 312 12.45 -15.00 -20.90
CA SER A 312 12.79 -15.88 -22.00
C SER A 312 11.64 -16.84 -22.38
N GLU A 313 10.39 -16.48 -22.10
CA GLU A 313 9.21 -17.38 -22.28
C GLU A 313 9.12 -17.99 -23.70
N GLU A 314 9.62 -17.31 -24.73
CA GLU A 314 9.65 -17.79 -26.12
C GLU A 314 10.81 -18.75 -26.42
N ASN A 315 11.83 -18.81 -25.55
CA ASN A 315 13.00 -19.68 -25.69
C ASN A 315 12.95 -20.83 -24.67
N LYS A 316 12.41 -21.97 -25.11
CA LYS A 316 12.20 -23.17 -24.25
C LYS A 316 13.49 -23.67 -23.59
N GLU A 317 14.64 -23.55 -24.25
CA GLU A 317 15.92 -23.98 -23.70
C GLU A 317 16.31 -23.12 -22.48
N ARG A 318 16.24 -21.79 -22.63
CA ARG A 318 16.54 -20.84 -21.56
C ARG A 318 15.61 -21.01 -20.37
N VAL A 319 14.31 -21.16 -20.62
CA VAL A 319 13.31 -21.45 -19.56
C VAL A 319 13.66 -22.74 -18.82
N SER A 320 14.03 -23.80 -19.55
CA SER A 320 14.42 -25.09 -18.99
C SER A 320 15.66 -24.99 -18.10
N ARG A 321 16.69 -24.24 -18.55
CA ARG A 321 17.91 -23.97 -17.77
C ARG A 321 17.59 -23.26 -16.45
N CYS A 322 16.82 -22.17 -16.49
CA CYS A 322 16.37 -21.45 -15.29
C CYS A 322 15.59 -22.36 -14.34
N ARG A 323 14.61 -23.11 -14.87
CA ARG A 323 13.77 -24.02 -14.07
C ARG A 323 14.58 -25.12 -13.39
N LYS A 324 15.61 -25.66 -14.05
CA LYS A 324 16.52 -26.67 -13.46
C LYS A 324 17.38 -26.07 -12.34
N ALA A 325 17.85 -24.84 -12.49
CA ALA A 325 18.71 -24.17 -11.53
C ALA A 325 17.97 -23.71 -10.25
N ILE A 326 16.69 -23.33 -10.38
CA ILE A 326 15.83 -22.99 -9.22
C ILE A 326 15.71 -24.20 -8.29
N LYS A 327 15.88 -24.02 -6.98
CA LYS A 327 15.65 -25.12 -6.00
C LYS A 327 14.25 -25.07 -5.40
N ALA A 328 13.68 -23.89 -5.20
CA ALA A 328 12.31 -23.73 -4.71
C ALA A 328 11.27 -24.30 -5.70
N ASN A 329 10.69 -25.46 -5.39
CA ASN A 329 9.75 -26.15 -6.28
C ASN A 329 8.48 -25.35 -6.61
N TRP A 330 8.01 -24.50 -5.68
CA TRP A 330 6.85 -23.66 -5.92
C TRP A 330 7.13 -22.55 -6.94
N LEU A 331 8.35 -21.99 -6.98
CA LEU A 331 8.75 -21.01 -8.00
C LEU A 331 8.81 -21.63 -9.39
N LYS A 332 9.29 -22.88 -9.51
CA LYS A 332 9.32 -23.60 -10.80
C LYS A 332 7.96 -23.63 -11.47
N LYS A 333 6.86 -23.73 -10.71
CA LYS A 333 5.49 -23.77 -11.26
C LYS A 333 5.16 -22.52 -12.08
N GLY A 334 5.79 -21.38 -11.81
CA GLY A 334 5.58 -20.15 -12.56
C GLY A 334 6.38 -20.07 -13.87
N LEU A 335 7.23 -21.05 -14.19
CA LEU A 335 7.91 -21.21 -15.48
C LEU A 335 7.26 -22.36 -16.25
N VAL A 336 6.26 -22.04 -17.07
CA VAL A 336 5.57 -23.00 -17.92
C VAL A 336 6.34 -23.10 -19.24
N ILE A 337 6.85 -24.29 -19.55
CA ILE A 337 7.38 -24.59 -20.88
C ILE A 337 6.17 -24.97 -21.73
N LYS A 338 5.66 -24.03 -22.52
CA LYS A 338 4.59 -24.28 -23.49
C LYS A 338 5.13 -24.97 -24.73
#